data_AF-A0A0M4MST1-F1
#
_entry.id   AF-A0A0M4MST1-F1
#
_cell.length_a   1.000
_cell.length_b   1.000
_cell.length_c   1.000
_cell.angle_alpha   90.00
_cell.angle_beta   90.00
_cell.angle_gamma   90.00
#
_symmetry.space_group_name_H-M   'P 1'
#
loop_
_entity.id
_entity.type
_entity.pdbx_description
1 polymer ?
#
loop_
_entity_poly.entity_id
_entity_poly.type
_entity_poly.pdbx_seq_one_letter_code
_entity_poly.pdbx_strand_id
1 'polypeptide(L)'
;MDEGRTAIELTINKFGRVVDCIVTESSGSSELDTATCRNVRSRARFRPAFDAKGEAIASKYETAVRWKLDARPTPEAFGAAFSFTVTEYGTVEDCEVSGMIGTVPKALLAQNPCTRNAKYEPFLDENGNPVRRRVTQSYSTDVMEIPDMD
;
A
#
# COMPACT_ATOMS: atom_id res chain seq x y z
N MET A 1 -13.11 -4.02 -16.86
CA MET A 1 -12.57 -4.31 -15.52
C MET A 1 -13.16 -3.24 -14.65
N ASP A 2 -14.00 -3.66 -13.70
CA ASP A 2 -14.96 -2.76 -13.09
C ASP A 2 -14.63 -2.58 -11.62
N GLU A 3 -14.91 -1.38 -11.11
CA GLU A 3 -14.91 -1.07 -9.69
C GLU A 3 -16.26 -0.46 -9.32
N GLY A 4 -16.60 -0.49 -8.04
CA GLY A 4 -17.88 0.02 -7.60
C GLY A 4 -18.28 -0.50 -6.23
N ARG A 5 -19.46 -0.09 -5.78
CA ARG A 5 -20.03 -0.48 -4.49
C ARG A 5 -21.39 -1.11 -4.73
N THR A 6 -21.55 -2.38 -4.34
CA THR A 6 -22.84 -3.07 -4.36
C THR A 6 -23.38 -3.11 -2.93
N ALA A 7 -24.53 -2.49 -2.67
CA ALA A 7 -25.23 -2.63 -1.39
C ALA A 7 -26.19 -3.82 -1.43
N ILE A 8 -26.27 -4.56 -0.33
CA ILE A 8 -27.04 -5.80 -0.23
C ILE A 8 -27.77 -5.91 1.11
N GLU A 9 -28.95 -6.53 1.08
CA GLU A 9 -29.64 -7.08 2.26
C GLU A 9 -29.46 -8.61 2.26
N LEU A 10 -29.03 -9.15 3.40
CA LEU A 10 -28.81 -10.58 3.60
C LEU A 10 -29.89 -11.17 4.51
N THR A 11 -30.37 -12.35 4.18
CA THR A 11 -31.09 -13.20 5.14
C THR A 11 -30.13 -14.22 5.72
N ILE A 12 -29.96 -14.20 7.03
CA ILE A 12 -29.09 -15.09 7.80
C ILE A 12 -29.97 -16.06 8.58
N ASN A 13 -29.70 -17.36 8.48
CA ASN A 13 -30.45 -18.37 9.24
C ASN A 13 -29.94 -18.49 10.69
N LYS A 14 -30.64 -19.28 11.52
CA LYS A 14 -30.28 -19.55 12.92
C LYS A 14 -28.91 -20.20 13.14
N PHE A 15 -28.25 -20.69 12.08
CA PHE A 15 -26.90 -21.26 12.11
C PHE A 15 -25.83 -20.24 11.69
N GLY A 16 -26.21 -18.98 11.46
CA GLY A 16 -25.28 -17.93 11.05
C GLY A 16 -24.85 -18.02 9.58
N ARG A 17 -25.62 -18.72 8.73
CA ARG A 17 -25.36 -18.84 7.28
C ARG A 17 -26.28 -17.94 6.50
N VAL A 18 -25.73 -17.27 5.49
CA VAL A 18 -26.50 -16.47 4.53
C VAL A 18 -27.27 -17.42 3.62
N VAL A 19 -28.60 -17.36 3.67
CA VAL A 19 -29.50 -18.18 2.84
C VAL A 19 -30.04 -17.38 1.65
N ASP A 20 -30.15 -16.06 1.79
CA ASP A 20 -30.59 -15.16 0.73
C ASP A 20 -29.76 -13.87 0.68
N CYS A 21 -29.67 -13.26 -0.49
CA CYS A 21 -28.96 -12.01 -0.75
C CYS A 21 -29.70 -11.22 -1.85
N ILE A 22 -30.09 -10.00 -1.51
CA ILE A 22 -30.78 -9.08 -2.42
C ILE A 22 -29.89 -7.86 -2.61
N VAL A 23 -29.64 -7.47 -3.85
CA VAL A 23 -28.97 -6.20 -4.16
C VAL A 23 -29.95 -5.06 -3.96
N THR A 24 -29.62 -4.13 -3.06
CA THR A 24 -30.44 -2.94 -2.75
C THR A 24 -29.92 -1.69 -3.46
N GLU A 25 -28.65 -1.67 -3.85
CA GLU A 25 -28.03 -0.62 -4.67
C GLU A 25 -26.98 -1.28 -5.59
N SER A 26 -27.15 -1.12 -6.90
CA SER A 26 -26.24 -1.69 -7.90
C SER A 26 -24.92 -0.92 -7.93
N SER A 27 -23.82 -1.64 -8.19
CA SER A 27 -22.52 -1.03 -8.48
C SER A 27 -22.45 -0.34 -9.85
N GLY A 28 -23.48 -0.50 -10.70
CA GLY A 28 -23.45 -0.15 -12.12
C GLY A 28 -22.91 -1.25 -13.02
N SER A 29 -22.42 -2.36 -12.45
CA SER A 29 -21.95 -3.56 -13.17
C SER A 29 -22.69 -4.81 -12.70
N SER A 30 -23.38 -5.47 -13.63
CA SER A 30 -24.14 -6.70 -13.35
C SER A 30 -23.25 -7.87 -12.93
N GLU A 31 -21.99 -7.89 -13.40
CA GLU A 31 -21.00 -8.90 -13.02
C GLU A 31 -20.61 -8.73 -11.55
N LEU A 32 -20.30 -7.51 -11.12
CA LEU A 32 -19.94 -7.21 -9.72
C LEU A 32 -21.11 -7.48 -8.77
N ASP A 33 -22.34 -7.16 -9.17
CA ASP A 33 -23.54 -7.39 -8.36
C ASP A 33 -23.81 -8.89 -8.16
N THR A 34 -23.74 -9.66 -9.25
CA THR A 34 -23.88 -11.12 -9.23
C THR A 34 -22.77 -11.77 -8.39
N ALA A 35 -21.52 -11.32 -8.60
CA ALA A 35 -20.37 -11.80 -7.85
C ALA A 35 -20.48 -11.48 -6.36
N THR A 36 -21.01 -10.31 -6.00
CA THR A 36 -21.23 -9.89 -4.61
C THR A 36 -22.10 -10.90 -3.87
N CYS A 37 -23.32 -11.16 -4.38
CA CYS A 37 -24.21 -12.10 -3.71
C CYS A 37 -23.65 -13.54 -3.71
N ARG A 38 -23.02 -13.98 -4.80
CA ARG A 38 -22.36 -15.30 -4.86
C ARG A 38 -21.26 -15.45 -3.79
N ASN A 39 -20.41 -14.44 -3.65
CA ASN A 39 -19.28 -14.47 -2.72
C ASN A 39 -19.72 -14.37 -1.26
N VAL A 40 -20.68 -13.48 -0.96
CA VAL A 40 -21.17 -13.31 0.41
C VAL A 40 -21.94 -14.56 0.86
N ARG A 41 -22.77 -15.16 0.02
CA ARG A 41 -23.46 -16.43 0.33
C ARG A 41 -22.48 -17.58 0.61
N SER A 42 -21.40 -17.69 -0.17
CA SER A 42 -20.44 -18.78 -0.01
C SER A 42 -19.48 -18.58 1.17
N ARG A 43 -18.99 -17.36 1.39
CA ARG A 43 -17.86 -17.08 2.30
C ARG A 43 -18.28 -16.48 3.64
N ALA A 44 -19.32 -15.64 3.68
CA ALA A 44 -19.67 -14.93 4.90
C ALA A 44 -20.20 -15.89 5.97
N ARG A 45 -19.82 -15.64 7.22
CA ARG A 45 -20.26 -16.37 8.41
C ARG A 45 -20.65 -15.34 9.46
N PHE A 46 -21.82 -15.53 10.04
CA PHE A 46 -22.35 -14.63 11.05
C PHE A 46 -22.52 -15.39 12.36
N ARG A 47 -22.50 -14.66 13.46
CA ARG A 47 -23.12 -15.15 14.69
C ARG A 47 -24.64 -14.96 14.53
N PRO A 48 -25.47 -15.99 14.77
CA PRO A 48 -26.91 -15.84 14.63
C PRO A 48 -27.45 -14.79 15.62
N ALA A 49 -28.59 -14.20 15.28
CA ALA A 49 -29.37 -13.42 16.22
C ALA A 49 -30.06 -14.36 17.22
N PHE A 50 -30.37 -13.84 18.41
CA PHE A 50 -31.10 -14.58 19.45
C PHE A 50 -32.36 -13.81 19.84
N ASP A 51 -33.42 -14.54 20.17
CA ASP A 51 -34.65 -13.95 20.70
C ASP A 51 -34.53 -13.64 22.21
N ALA A 52 -35.61 -13.16 22.82
CA ALA A 52 -35.67 -12.83 24.25
C ALA A 52 -35.46 -14.05 25.17
N LYS A 53 -35.61 -15.27 24.66
CA LYS A 53 -35.40 -16.53 25.40
C LYS A 53 -34.00 -17.10 25.20
N GLY A 54 -33.17 -16.46 24.36
CA GLY A 54 -31.83 -16.94 24.02
C GLY A 54 -31.82 -18.01 22.92
N GLU A 55 -32.92 -18.17 22.17
CA GLU A 55 -32.99 -19.11 21.06
C GLU A 55 -32.49 -18.46 19.77
N ALA A 56 -31.66 -19.18 19.00
CA ALA A 56 -31.13 -18.66 17.74
C ALA A 56 -32.23 -18.53 16.68
N ILE A 57 -32.34 -17.35 16.07
CA ILE A 57 -33.36 -17.01 15.07
C ILE A 57 -32.74 -16.57 13.75
N ALA A 58 -33.54 -16.59 12.68
CA ALA A 58 -33.17 -15.96 11.43
C ALA A 58 -33.23 -14.43 11.55
N SER A 59 -32.36 -13.73 10.82
CA SER A 59 -32.28 -12.27 10.86
C SER A 59 -31.90 -11.68 9.51
N LYS A 60 -32.20 -10.39 9.34
CA LYS A 60 -31.74 -9.59 8.21
C LYS A 60 -30.49 -8.79 8.57
N TYR A 61 -29.62 -8.54 7.59
CA TYR A 61 -28.43 -7.71 7.78
C TYR A 61 -28.09 -6.95 6.49
N GLU A 62 -27.95 -5.64 6.60
CA GLU A 62 -27.60 -4.77 5.49
C GLU A 62 -26.10 -4.46 5.50
N THR A 63 -25.48 -4.52 4.33
CA THR A 63 -24.06 -4.20 4.17
C THR A 63 -23.75 -3.79 2.73
N ALA A 64 -22.50 -3.46 2.44
CA ALA A 64 -22.05 -3.22 1.09
C ALA A 64 -20.66 -3.79 0.84
N VAL A 65 -20.46 -4.32 -0.37
CA VAL A 65 -19.17 -4.80 -0.85
C VAL A 65 -18.58 -3.75 -1.78
N ARG A 66 -17.34 -3.34 -1.52
CA ARG A 66 -16.59 -2.42 -2.36
C ARG A 66 -15.59 -3.20 -3.21
N TRP A 67 -15.78 -3.13 -4.51
CA TRP A 67 -14.85 -3.61 -5.53
C TRP A 67 -13.92 -2.45 -5.87
N LYS A 68 -12.61 -2.72 -5.81
CA LYS A 68 -11.57 -1.76 -6.20
C LYS A 68 -10.60 -2.47 -7.12
N LEU A 69 -10.16 -1.76 -8.15
CA LEU A 69 -8.97 -2.15 -8.88
C LEU A 69 -7.76 -1.66 -8.11
N ASP A 70 -6.73 -2.50 -8.00
CA ASP A 70 -5.43 -2.03 -7.56
C ASP A 70 -4.87 -1.13 -8.66
N ALA A 71 -4.75 0.17 -8.34
CA ALA A 71 -4.11 1.10 -9.26
C ALA A 71 -2.67 0.63 -9.51
N ARG A 72 -2.36 0.33 -10.76
CA ARG A 72 -0.96 0.10 -11.16
C ARG A 72 -0.29 1.47 -11.24
N PRO A 73 0.74 1.75 -10.44
CA PRO A 73 1.41 3.04 -10.51
C PRO A 73 2.15 3.17 -11.85
N THR A 74 1.97 4.30 -12.52
CA THR A 74 2.85 4.69 -13.61
C THR A 74 4.18 5.15 -13.00
N PRO A 75 5.34 4.63 -13.45
CA PRO A 75 6.63 5.14 -13.00
C PRO A 75 6.76 6.62 -13.37
N GLU A 76 6.99 7.47 -12.38
CA GLU A 76 7.31 8.88 -12.58
C GLU A 76 8.82 9.07 -12.48
N ALA A 77 9.37 9.92 -13.34
CA ALA A 77 10.78 10.27 -13.26
C ALA A 77 11.06 11.03 -11.95
N PHE A 78 12.10 10.63 -11.23
CA PHE A 78 12.55 11.35 -10.04
C PHE A 78 14.07 11.29 -9.90
N GLY A 79 14.61 12.22 -9.11
CA GLY A 79 16.00 12.23 -8.70
C GLY A 79 16.10 12.66 -7.24
N ALA A 80 17.00 12.05 -6.47
CA ALA A 80 17.34 12.45 -5.11
C ALA A 80 18.84 12.29 -4.90
N ALA A 81 19.53 13.35 -4.51
CA ALA A 81 20.95 13.29 -4.19
C ALA A 81 21.22 13.84 -2.78
N PHE A 82 22.04 13.12 -2.02
CA PHE A 82 22.50 13.47 -0.69
C PHE A 82 24.03 13.51 -0.69
N SER A 83 24.62 14.51 -0.06
CA SER A 83 26.05 14.58 0.20
C SER A 83 26.28 14.63 1.69
N PHE A 84 27.19 13.83 2.22
CA PHE A 84 27.42 13.76 3.66
C PHE A 84 28.82 13.26 3.97
N THR A 85 29.31 13.59 5.15
CA THR A 85 30.61 13.11 5.63
C THR A 85 30.37 11.92 6.57
N VAL A 86 31.01 10.78 6.28
CA VAL A 86 31.17 9.71 7.28
C VAL A 86 32.43 10.02 8.07
N THR A 87 32.30 10.14 9.39
CA THR A 87 33.42 10.41 10.29
C THR A 87 34.27 9.18 10.55
N GLU A 88 35.42 9.36 11.19
CA GLU A 88 36.27 8.28 11.70
C GLU A 88 35.57 7.37 12.72
N TYR A 89 34.47 7.83 13.33
CA TYR A 89 33.63 7.06 14.26
C TYR A 89 32.41 6.42 13.58
N GLY A 90 32.24 6.62 12.26
CA GLY A 90 31.12 6.09 11.51
C GLY A 90 29.82 6.88 11.67
N THR A 91 29.88 8.07 12.27
CA THR A 91 28.74 9.00 12.36
C THR A 91 28.62 9.83 11.08
N VAL A 92 27.45 10.43 10.86
CA VAL A 92 27.19 11.29 9.71
C VAL A 92 27.21 12.76 10.12
N GLU A 93 27.97 13.57 9.38
CA GLU A 93 28.10 15.03 9.55
C GLU A 93 28.01 15.75 8.20
N ASP A 94 27.96 17.08 8.21
CA ASP A 94 27.98 17.97 7.03
C ASP A 94 26.94 17.62 5.94
N CYS A 95 25.78 17.11 6.35
CA CYS A 95 24.81 16.53 5.42
C CYS A 95 24.07 17.60 4.61
N GLU A 96 24.03 17.43 3.29
CA GLU A 96 23.41 18.32 2.31
C GLU A 96 22.49 17.52 1.39
N VAL A 97 21.31 18.07 1.11
CA VAL A 97 20.40 17.55 0.08
C VAL A 97 20.71 18.32 -1.20
N SER A 98 21.40 17.68 -2.14
CA SER A 98 21.85 18.31 -3.38
C SER A 98 20.71 18.59 -4.36
N GLY A 99 19.58 17.88 -4.26
CA GLY A 99 18.39 18.16 -5.06
C GLY A 99 17.41 17.00 -5.06
N MET A 100 16.13 17.35 -5.10
CA MET A 100 15.04 16.42 -5.41
C MET A 100 14.37 16.87 -6.70
N ILE A 101 14.30 15.98 -7.69
CA ILE A 101 13.56 16.16 -8.93
C ILE A 101 12.36 15.21 -8.85
N GLY A 102 11.16 15.72 -9.17
CA GLY A 102 9.94 14.91 -9.14
C GLY A 102 9.54 14.44 -7.73
N THR A 103 8.64 13.46 -7.69
CA THR A 103 8.14 12.88 -6.43
C THR A 103 9.06 11.74 -5.98
N VAL A 104 9.92 12.01 -5.00
CA VAL A 104 10.80 10.97 -4.43
C VAL A 104 9.98 9.96 -3.63
N PRO A 105 10.10 8.64 -3.89
CA PRO A 105 9.42 7.62 -3.12
C PRO A 105 9.67 7.72 -1.61
N LYS A 106 8.61 7.61 -0.80
CA LYS A 106 8.71 7.68 0.67
C LYS A 106 9.71 6.69 1.26
N ALA A 107 9.83 5.50 0.66
CA ALA A 107 10.80 4.49 1.07
C ALA A 107 12.26 4.96 0.91
N LEU A 108 12.56 5.80 -0.08
CA LEU A 108 13.88 6.39 -0.27
C LEU A 108 14.10 7.57 0.68
N LEU A 109 13.07 8.40 0.91
CA LEU A 109 13.14 9.45 1.93
C LEU A 109 13.41 8.89 3.34
N ALA A 110 12.84 7.73 3.67
CA ALA A 110 13.11 7.04 4.93
C ALA A 110 14.58 6.58 5.07
N GLN A 111 15.30 6.42 3.95
CA GLN A 111 16.71 6.06 3.91
C GLN A 111 17.64 7.29 3.89
N ASN A 112 17.09 8.50 3.93
CA ASN A 112 17.87 9.74 3.94
C ASN A 112 18.86 9.75 5.13
N PRO A 113 20.18 9.73 4.88
CA PRO A 113 21.20 9.71 5.93
C PRO A 113 21.18 10.96 6.81
N CYS A 114 20.68 12.09 6.30
CA CYS A 114 20.63 13.36 7.03
C CYS A 114 19.57 13.36 8.15
N THR A 115 18.52 12.54 8.05
CA THR A 115 17.39 12.56 8.99
C THR A 115 17.27 11.29 9.83
N ARG A 116 17.90 10.19 9.41
CA ARG A 116 17.74 8.88 10.07
C ARG A 116 18.79 8.56 11.15
N ASN A 117 19.57 9.53 11.62
CA ASN A 117 20.71 9.32 12.53
C ASN A 117 21.59 8.13 12.08
N ALA A 118 21.94 8.11 10.80
CA ALA A 118 22.63 6.97 10.21
C ALA A 118 24.01 6.75 10.84
N LYS A 119 24.39 5.48 10.99
CA LYS A 119 25.73 5.04 11.34
C LYS A 119 26.25 4.09 10.27
N TYR A 120 27.50 4.25 9.89
CA TYR A 120 28.20 3.49 8.86
C TYR A 120 29.50 2.93 9.42
N GLU A 121 30.07 1.94 8.74
CA GLU A 121 31.46 1.57 8.97
C GLU A 121 32.37 2.73 8.52
N PRO A 122 33.36 3.15 9.33
CA PRO A 122 34.33 4.14 8.91
C PRO A 122 35.14 3.68 7.70
N PHE A 123 35.49 4.61 6.82
CA PHE A 123 36.46 4.32 5.76
C PHE A 123 37.84 4.15 6.38
N LEU A 124 38.66 3.26 5.81
CA LEU A 124 40.02 3.04 6.27
C LEU A 124 41.04 3.59 5.26
N ASP A 125 42.19 4.04 5.73
CA ASP A 125 43.36 4.31 4.91
C ASP A 125 44.14 3.01 4.57
N GLU A 126 45.28 3.14 3.87
CA GLU A 126 46.14 2.01 3.49
C GLU A 126 46.74 1.25 4.69
N ASN A 127 46.80 1.89 5.86
CA ASN A 127 47.33 1.30 7.10
C ASN A 127 46.21 0.71 7.97
N GLY A 128 44.95 0.81 7.55
CA GLY A 128 43.80 0.32 8.30
C GLY A 128 43.26 1.30 9.35
N ASN A 129 43.68 2.57 9.35
CA ASN A 129 43.18 3.57 10.29
C ASN A 129 41.86 4.19 9.78
N PRO A 130 40.86 4.41 10.65
CA PRO A 130 39.65 5.14 10.30
C PRO A 130 39.92 6.57 9.84
N VAL A 131 39.30 6.98 8.73
CA VAL A 131 39.42 8.31 8.13
C VAL A 131 38.06 8.88 7.71
N ARG A 132 37.95 10.21 7.78
CA ARG A 132 36.77 10.94 7.30
C ARG A 132 36.67 10.85 5.77
N ARG A 133 35.45 10.68 5.24
CA ARG A 133 35.21 10.69 3.79
C ARG A 133 33.90 11.37 3.43
N ARG A 134 33.92 12.22 2.41
CA ARG A 134 32.72 12.78 1.78
C ARG A 134 32.11 11.73 0.85
N VAL A 135 30.81 11.50 1.02
CA VAL A 135 30.01 10.56 0.24
C VAL A 135 28.94 11.36 -0.50
N THR A 136 28.75 11.05 -1.79
CA THR A 136 27.61 11.51 -2.57
C THR A 136 26.79 10.30 -2.96
N GLN A 137 25.53 10.27 -2.55
CA GLN A 137 24.59 9.20 -2.82
C GLN A 137 23.45 9.75 -3.68
N SER A 138 23.21 9.13 -4.83
CA SER A 138 22.16 9.51 -5.77
C SER A 138 21.20 8.34 -6.03
N TYR A 139 19.92 8.68 -6.16
CA TYR A 139 18.84 7.80 -6.56
C TYR A 139 18.07 8.47 -7.69
N SER A 140 17.80 7.76 -8.78
CA SER A 140 16.93 8.28 -9.85
C SER A 140 16.01 7.21 -10.41
N THR A 141 14.95 7.68 -11.07
CA THR A 141 14.18 6.94 -12.06
C THR A 141 14.08 7.82 -13.28
N ASP A 142 14.46 7.26 -14.42
CA ASP A 142 14.47 7.94 -15.71
C ASP A 142 13.38 7.32 -16.59
N VAL A 143 12.50 8.17 -17.12
CA VAL A 143 11.44 7.76 -18.06
C VAL A 143 11.78 8.36 -19.41
N MET A 144 12.05 7.50 -20.39
CA MET A 144 12.49 7.90 -21.73
C MET A 144 11.42 7.52 -22.75
N GLU A 145 11.17 8.40 -23.71
CA GLU A 145 10.40 8.07 -24.90
C GLU A 145 11.21 7.11 -25.77
N ILE A 146 10.56 6.07 -26.30
CA ILE A 146 11.18 5.16 -27.26
C ILE A 146 10.92 5.79 -28.65
N PRO A 147 11.97 6.17 -29.41
CA PRO A 147 11.77 6.73 -30.74
C PRO A 147 11.05 5.73 -31.65
N ASP A 148 10.13 6.23 -32.47
CA ASP A 148 9.53 5.45 -33.55
C ASP A 148 10.62 5.13 -34.59
N MET A 149 10.66 3.87 -35.04
CA MET A 149 11.55 3.43 -36.10
C MET A 149 10.83 3.62 -37.43
N ASP A 150 11.12 4.73 -38.13
CA ASP A 150 10.69 4.98 -39.51
C ASP A 150 11.29 3.98 -40.52
#